data_AF-A0A267FEX9-F1
#
_entry.id   AF-A0A267FEX9-F1
#
_cell.length_a   1.000
_cell.length_b   1.000
_cell.length_c   1.000
_cell.angle_alpha   90.00
_cell.angle_beta   90.00
_cell.angle_gamma   90.00
#
_symmetry.space_group_name_H-M   'P 1'
#
loop_
_entity.id
_entity.type
_entity.pdbx_description
1 polymer ?
#
loop_
_entity_poly.entity_id
_entity_poly.type
_entity_poly.pdbx_seq_one_letter_code
_entity_poly.pdbx_strand_id
1 'polypeptide(L)'
;MNPAGRLAEDNLCKPLIGLCATRDGRCILASCSDARLRLIDRDTGDLLASYSGHSVADLSVECDVSAGDSLVLSGSAGGSGELICWDLLSGELRCRLRHPAAEPARAGVRTQASVVQSVSAHPKLCRVLTAMGDAVFLWADPAHAIADEPQ
;
A
#
# COMPACT_ATOMS: atom_id res chain seq x y z
N MET A 1 -17.41 -0.48 35.55
CA MET A 1 -18.22 -0.75 34.34
C MET A 1 -17.47 -0.16 33.17
N ASN A 2 -16.91 -0.99 32.29
CA ASN A 2 -16.37 -0.52 31.00
C ASN A 2 -17.55 -0.30 30.05
N PRO A 3 -17.75 0.89 29.45
CA PRO A 3 -18.71 1.01 28.37
C PRO A 3 -18.15 0.24 27.17
N ALA A 4 -18.82 -0.88 26.84
CA ALA A 4 -18.52 -1.67 25.66
C ALA A 4 -18.88 -0.85 24.41
N GLY A 5 -17.92 -0.77 23.47
CA GLY A 5 -18.13 -0.38 22.07
C GLY A 5 -18.58 1.07 21.84
N ARG A 6 -17.63 1.99 21.69
CA ARG A 6 -17.89 3.31 21.08
C ARG A 6 -17.70 3.19 19.57
N LEU A 7 -18.78 3.35 18.81
CA LEU A 7 -18.71 3.48 17.34
C LEU A 7 -18.47 4.96 17.01
N ALA A 8 -17.36 5.24 16.33
CA ALA A 8 -17.11 6.54 15.71
C ALA A 8 -17.27 6.36 14.20
N GLU A 9 -18.15 7.14 13.59
CA GLU A 9 -18.34 7.19 12.14
C GLU A 9 -17.68 8.47 11.63
N ASP A 10 -16.66 8.32 10.80
CA ASP A 10 -16.14 9.43 10.00
C ASP A 10 -16.63 9.27 8.56
N ASN A 11 -17.12 10.36 7.99
CA ASN A 11 -17.64 10.36 6.64
C ASN A 11 -16.50 10.71 5.69
N LEU A 12 -15.66 9.72 5.38
CA LEU A 12 -14.55 9.85 4.43
C LEU A 12 -15.03 10.19 2.99
N CYS A 13 -16.36 10.25 2.77
CA CYS A 13 -17.07 10.69 1.56
C CYS A 13 -16.77 9.87 0.30
N LYS A 14 -16.04 8.76 0.45
CA LYS A 14 -15.52 7.93 -0.62
C LYS A 14 -15.43 6.48 -0.15
N PRO A 15 -15.71 5.49 -1.02
CA PRO A 15 -15.56 4.08 -0.69
C PRO A 15 -14.17 3.76 -0.15
N LEU A 16 -14.13 3.05 0.97
CA LEU A 16 -12.92 2.43 1.48
C LEU A 16 -12.67 1.13 0.75
N ILE A 17 -11.42 0.93 0.37
CA ILE A 17 -10.98 -0.24 -0.40
C ILE A 17 -10.25 -1.23 0.50
N GLY A 18 -9.46 -0.72 1.44
CA GLY A 18 -8.64 -1.50 2.34
C GLY A 18 -8.35 -0.73 3.63
N LEU A 19 -8.07 -1.50 4.69
CA LEU A 19 -7.77 -1.00 6.02
C LEU A 19 -6.62 -1.82 6.60
N CYS A 20 -5.66 -1.15 7.23
CA CYS A 20 -4.61 -1.79 8.00
C CYS A 20 -4.31 -0.96 9.26
N ALA A 21 -3.96 -1.61 10.37
CA ALA A 21 -3.49 -0.91 11.57
C ALA A 21 -1.96 -0.79 11.54
N THR A 22 -1.44 0.30 12.10
CA THR A 22 0.00 0.37 12.45
C THR A 22 0.34 -0.72 13.47
N ARG A 23 1.60 -1.15 13.49
CA ARG A 23 2.07 -2.23 14.37
C ARG A 23 2.02 -1.82 15.84
N ASP A 24 2.18 -0.53 16.13
CA ASP A 24 1.97 0.05 17.46
C ASP A 24 0.48 0.14 17.86
N GLY A 25 -0.44 -0.09 16.92
CA GLY A 25 -1.88 -0.10 17.14
C GLY A 25 -2.51 1.27 17.43
N ARG A 26 -1.78 2.37 17.20
CA ARG A 26 -2.23 3.74 17.45
C ARG A 26 -2.93 4.38 16.27
N CYS A 27 -2.64 3.94 15.05
CA CYS A 27 -3.21 4.51 13.85
C CYS A 27 -3.84 3.44 12.96
N ILE A 28 -4.79 3.88 12.14
CA ILE A 28 -5.41 3.09 11.08
C ILE A 28 -5.05 3.74 9.76
N LEU A 29 -4.47 2.96 8.85
CA LEU A 29 -4.28 3.32 7.46
C LEU A 29 -5.50 2.86 6.66
N ALA A 30 -6.10 3.77 5.91
CA ALA A 30 -7.25 3.51 5.07
C ALA A 30 -6.93 3.83 3.61
N SER A 31 -7.14 2.88 2.70
CA SER A 31 -7.08 3.12 1.27
C SER A 31 -8.46 3.46 0.71
N CYS A 32 -8.49 4.42 -0.20
CA CYS A 32 -9.73 5.00 -0.68
C CYS A 32 -9.77 5.11 -2.21
N SER A 33 -10.98 5.08 -2.77
CA SER A 33 -11.19 5.15 -4.23
C SER A 33 -10.89 6.52 -4.85
N ASP A 34 -10.53 7.53 -4.05
CA ASP A 34 -10.05 8.83 -4.52
C ASP A 34 -8.53 8.85 -4.78
N ALA A 35 -7.89 7.66 -4.84
CA ALA A 35 -6.46 7.49 -5.01
C ALA A 35 -5.62 8.15 -3.90
N ARG A 36 -6.15 8.12 -2.68
CA ARG A 36 -5.46 8.55 -1.47
C ARG A 36 -5.49 7.47 -0.41
N LEU A 37 -4.38 7.38 0.31
CA LEU A 37 -4.31 6.67 1.58
C LEU A 37 -4.41 7.70 2.70
N ARG A 38 -5.08 7.36 3.79
CA ARG A 38 -5.30 8.25 4.93
C ARG A 38 -4.84 7.55 6.20
N LEU A 39 -4.00 8.22 6.98
CA LEU A 39 -3.62 7.77 8.32
C LEU A 39 -4.52 8.46 9.33
N ILE A 40 -5.21 7.68 10.15
CA ILE A 40 -6.21 8.14 11.09
C ILE A 40 -5.77 7.74 12.49
N ASP A 41 -5.80 8.66 13.45
CA ASP A 41 -5.61 8.34 14.85
C ASP A 41 -6.74 7.44 15.34
N ARG A 42 -6.40 6.32 15.96
CA ARG A 42 -7.38 5.32 16.37
C ARG A 42 -8.26 5.80 17.53
N ASP A 43 -7.72 6.61 18.43
CA ASP A 43 -8.39 7.01 19.67
C ASP A 43 -9.28 8.25 19.45
N THR A 44 -8.79 9.21 18.67
CA THR A 44 -9.52 10.46 18.40
C THR A 44 -10.35 10.42 17.12
N GLY A 45 -9.93 9.60 16.13
CA GLY A 45 -10.51 9.60 14.79
C GLY A 45 -9.98 10.72 13.89
N ASP A 46 -8.95 11.46 14.33
CA ASP A 46 -8.41 12.58 13.55
C ASP A 46 -7.60 12.09 12.36
N LEU A 47 -7.73 12.79 11.22
CA LEU A 47 -6.87 12.57 10.07
C LEU A 47 -5.48 13.14 10.35
N LEU A 48 -4.49 12.25 10.48
CA LEU A 48 -3.09 12.61 10.74
C LEU A 48 -2.31 12.91 9.47
N ALA A 49 -2.50 12.10 8.42
CA ALA A 49 -1.77 12.23 7.16
C ALA A 49 -2.57 11.73 5.96
N SER A 50 -2.20 12.21 4.77
CA SER A 50 -2.74 11.76 3.49
C SER A 50 -1.61 11.51 2.49
N TYR A 51 -1.59 10.32 1.90
CA TYR A 51 -0.58 9.91 0.91
C TYR A 51 -1.22 9.83 -0.47
N SER A 52 -0.54 10.37 -1.48
CA SER A 52 -1.04 10.45 -2.85
C SER A 52 0.05 10.09 -3.86
N GLY A 53 -0.35 9.88 -5.11
CA GLY A 53 0.56 9.52 -6.20
C GLY A 53 0.58 8.03 -6.56
N HIS A 54 -0.23 7.20 -5.89
CA HIS A 54 -0.64 5.90 -6.43
C HIS A 54 -1.84 6.09 -7.35
N SER A 55 -1.96 5.22 -8.35
CA SER A 55 -3.10 5.21 -9.24
C SER A 55 -4.04 4.10 -8.82
N VAL A 56 -5.29 4.46 -8.56
CA VAL A 56 -6.42 3.54 -8.40
C VAL A 56 -7.18 3.60 -9.71
N ALA A 57 -7.08 2.54 -10.52
CA ALA A 57 -7.94 2.36 -11.68
C ALA A 57 -9.31 1.85 -11.22
N ASP A 58 -10.11 1.23 -12.09
CA ASP A 58 -11.32 0.49 -11.72
C ASP A 58 -11.04 -0.74 -10.82
N LEU A 59 -9.83 -0.85 -10.26
CA LEU A 59 -9.33 -1.98 -9.50
C LEU A 59 -9.00 -1.53 -8.07
N SER A 60 -9.40 -2.36 -7.11
CA SER A 60 -9.05 -2.22 -5.71
C SER A 60 -7.55 -2.47 -5.50
N VAL A 61 -6.88 -1.54 -4.85
CA VAL A 61 -5.46 -1.66 -4.51
C VAL A 61 -5.32 -1.71 -2.99
N GLU A 62 -4.64 -2.74 -2.50
CA GLU A 62 -4.35 -2.92 -1.08
C GLU A 62 -3.20 -2.02 -0.60
N CYS A 63 -3.23 -1.72 0.70
CA CYS A 63 -2.18 -0.99 1.40
C CYS A 63 -1.78 -1.70 2.69
N ASP A 64 -0.53 -1.53 3.12
CA ASP A 64 -0.02 -2.08 4.38
C ASP A 64 1.06 -1.16 4.99
N VAL A 65 1.40 -1.41 6.25
CA VAL A 65 2.44 -0.70 7.00
C VAL A 65 3.61 -1.65 7.27
N SER A 66 4.84 -1.14 7.12
CA SER A 66 6.06 -1.91 7.39
C SER A 66 6.15 -2.41 8.84
N ALA A 67 6.98 -3.42 9.08
CA ALA A 67 7.14 -4.02 10.41
C ALA A 67 7.54 -3.04 11.53
N GLY A 68 8.18 -1.92 11.16
CA GLY A 68 8.69 -0.92 12.11
C GLY A 68 7.88 0.38 12.13
N ASP A 69 6.69 0.41 11.52
CA ASP A 69 5.88 1.64 11.38
C ASP A 69 6.66 2.82 10.78
N SER A 70 7.56 2.52 9.84
CA SER A 70 8.36 3.53 9.16
C SER A 70 7.83 3.88 7.77
N LEU A 71 7.17 2.91 7.12
CA LEU A 71 6.73 3.05 5.74
C LEU A 71 5.27 2.67 5.57
N VAL A 72 4.60 3.46 4.75
CA VAL A 72 3.30 3.13 4.15
C VAL A 72 3.56 2.52 2.78
N LEU A 73 2.88 1.41 2.49
CA LEU A 73 3.02 0.65 1.25
C LEU A 73 1.68 0.63 0.54
N SER A 74 1.68 0.88 -0.76
CA SER A 74 0.50 0.76 -1.62
C SER A 74 0.89 0.12 -2.93
N GLY A 75 0.06 -0.78 -3.43
CA GLY A 75 0.14 -1.14 -4.84
C GLY A 75 -0.19 0.07 -5.74
N SER A 76 -0.03 -0.11 -7.03
CA SER A 76 -0.52 0.81 -8.05
C SER A 76 -1.18 0.01 -9.16
N ALA A 77 -2.33 0.49 -9.62
CA ALA A 77 -3.04 -0.04 -10.77
C ALA A 77 -2.74 0.73 -12.07
N GLY A 78 -1.86 1.74 -12.01
CA GLY A 78 -1.30 2.35 -13.21
C GLY A 78 -0.52 1.28 -13.98
N GLY A 79 -0.58 1.28 -15.32
CA GLY A 79 -0.06 0.20 -16.17
C GLY A 79 1.44 -0.13 -16.02
N SER A 80 2.17 0.60 -15.17
CA SER A 80 3.55 0.33 -14.74
C SER A 80 3.69 -0.73 -13.64
N GLY A 81 2.62 -1.12 -12.92
CA GLY A 81 2.67 -2.17 -11.91
C GLY A 81 3.69 -1.90 -10.79
N GLU A 82 3.61 -0.74 -10.15
CA GLU A 82 4.59 -0.28 -9.16
C GLU A 82 4.09 -0.47 -7.73
N LEU A 83 4.98 -0.89 -6.81
CA LEU A 83 4.78 -0.75 -5.38
C LEU A 83 5.30 0.63 -4.96
N ILE A 84 4.47 1.43 -4.32
CA ILE A 84 4.80 2.79 -3.91
C ILE A 84 4.98 2.80 -2.40
N CYS A 85 6.08 3.39 -1.94
CA CYS A 85 6.42 3.47 -0.53
C CYS A 85 6.58 4.93 -0.10
N TRP A 86 5.88 5.32 0.96
CA TRP A 86 6.01 6.64 1.59
C TRP A 86 6.55 6.50 3.01
N ASP A 87 7.18 7.54 3.50
CA ASP A 87 7.50 7.68 4.93
C ASP A 87 6.20 7.89 5.72
N LEU A 88 6.01 7.12 6.79
CA LEU A 88 4.78 7.19 7.59
C LEU A 88 4.58 8.58 8.22
N LEU A 89 5.64 9.21 8.71
CA LEU A 89 5.56 10.46 9.48
C LEU A 89 5.56 11.69 8.59
N SER A 90 6.48 11.76 7.61
CA SER A 90 6.60 12.94 6.75
C SER A 90 5.60 12.95 5.60
N GLY A 91 5.05 11.78 5.23
CA GLY A 91 4.20 11.65 4.04
C GLY A 91 4.96 11.72 2.72
N GLU A 92 6.29 11.84 2.75
CA GLU A 92 7.12 11.96 1.56
C GLU A 92 7.24 10.62 0.84
N LEU A 93 7.23 10.67 -0.48
CA LEU A 93 7.50 9.51 -1.32
C LEU A 93 8.97 9.09 -1.15
N ARG A 94 9.20 7.86 -0.69
CA ARG A 94 10.55 7.30 -0.46
C ARG A 94 11.07 6.56 -1.68
N CYS A 95 10.25 5.67 -2.25
CA CYS A 95 10.64 4.91 -3.42
C CYS A 95 9.42 4.40 -4.20
N ARG A 96 9.68 4.02 -5.45
CA ARG A 96 8.76 3.26 -6.30
C ARG A 96 9.48 2.03 -6.78
N LEU A 97 8.98 0.86 -6.41
CA LEU A 97 9.57 -0.42 -6.81
C LEU A 97 8.78 -0.95 -7.99
N ARG A 98 9.42 -0.97 -9.14
CA ARG A 98 8.86 -1.55 -10.35
C ARG A 98 9.10 -3.04 -10.31
N HIS A 99 8.01 -3.80 -10.39
CA HIS A 99 8.12 -5.24 -10.55
C HIS A 99 8.80 -5.54 -11.88
N PRO A 100 9.71 -6.54 -11.94
CA PRO A 100 10.23 -7.03 -13.19
C PRO A 100 9.08 -7.31 -14.16
N ALA A 101 9.24 -6.93 -15.43
CA ALA A 101 8.31 -7.35 -16.45
C ALA A 101 8.17 -8.87 -16.34
N ALA A 102 6.94 -9.36 -16.15
CA ALA A 102 6.68 -10.78 -16.33
C ALA A 102 7.31 -11.15 -17.68
N GLU A 103 8.25 -12.11 -17.66
CA GLU A 103 8.87 -12.69 -18.85
C GLU A 103 7.86 -12.72 -19.99
N PRO A 104 8.23 -12.31 -21.23
CA PRO A 104 7.28 -12.17 -22.32
C PRO A 104 6.45 -13.44 -22.37
N ALA A 105 5.16 -13.27 -22.08
CA ALA A 105 4.23 -14.35 -21.85
C ALA A 105 4.50 -15.47 -22.85
N ARG A 106 4.66 -16.70 -22.34
CA ARG A 106 4.59 -17.91 -23.18
C ARG A 106 3.52 -17.67 -24.24
N ALA A 107 3.92 -17.69 -25.50
CA ALA A 107 3.17 -17.17 -26.64
C ALA A 107 1.66 -17.39 -26.50
N GLY A 108 0.89 -16.32 -26.28
CA GLY A 108 -0.58 -16.33 -26.37
C GLY A 108 -1.37 -15.76 -25.19
N VAL A 109 -0.76 -15.48 -24.04
CA VAL A 109 -1.47 -14.81 -22.94
C VAL A 109 -1.31 -13.31 -23.08
N ARG A 110 -2.42 -12.59 -23.32
CA ARG A 110 -2.44 -11.13 -23.24
C ARG A 110 -2.01 -10.75 -21.82
N THR A 111 -0.87 -10.07 -21.67
CA THR A 111 -0.47 -9.48 -20.40
C THR A 111 -1.56 -8.48 -20.01
N GLN A 112 -2.45 -8.90 -19.11
CA GLN A 112 -3.41 -8.02 -18.47
C GLN A 112 -2.61 -6.90 -17.79
N ALA A 113 -3.17 -5.69 -17.71
CA ALA A 113 -2.49 -4.53 -17.13
C ALA A 113 -1.69 -4.91 -15.88
N SER A 114 -0.44 -4.47 -15.82
CA SER A 114 0.45 -4.78 -14.70
C SER A 114 -0.07 -4.05 -13.46
N VAL A 115 -0.82 -4.76 -12.63
CA VAL A 115 -1.50 -4.21 -11.45
C VAL A 115 -1.06 -5.01 -10.25
N VAL A 116 -0.62 -4.30 -9.22
CA VAL A 116 -0.31 -4.89 -7.92
C VAL A 116 -1.61 -4.99 -7.13
N GLN A 117 -2.17 -6.20 -7.03
CA GLN A 117 -3.48 -6.40 -6.41
C GLN A 117 -3.39 -6.54 -4.89
N SER A 118 -2.37 -7.22 -4.41
CA SER A 118 -2.19 -7.48 -2.99
C SER A 118 -0.79 -7.13 -2.53
N VAL A 119 -0.72 -6.56 -1.32
CA VAL A 119 0.50 -6.13 -0.66
C VAL A 119 0.44 -6.62 0.78
N SER A 120 1.46 -7.39 1.20
CA SER A 120 1.57 -7.89 2.57
C SER A 120 2.97 -7.67 3.10
N ALA A 121 3.10 -6.78 4.08
CA ALA A 121 4.32 -6.60 4.83
C ALA A 121 4.48 -7.71 5.87
N HIS A 122 5.70 -8.22 6.00
CA HIS A 122 6.03 -9.17 7.04
C HIS A 122 5.88 -8.48 8.41
N PRO A 123 5.27 -9.11 9.42
CA PRO A 123 4.95 -8.46 10.71
C PRO A 123 6.14 -8.15 11.62
N LYS A 124 7.38 -8.43 11.19
CA LYS A 124 8.59 -8.40 12.05
C LYS A 124 9.86 -8.02 11.29
N LEU A 125 9.94 -8.41 10.03
CA LEU A 125 11.08 -8.15 9.17
C LEU A 125 10.70 -7.04 8.18
N CYS A 126 11.67 -6.23 7.76
CA CYS A 126 11.50 -5.29 6.66
C CYS A 126 11.43 -6.05 5.32
N ARG A 127 10.35 -6.81 5.11
CA ARG A 127 10.09 -7.57 3.89
C ARG A 127 8.65 -7.37 3.47
N VAL A 128 8.42 -7.35 2.16
CA VAL A 128 7.08 -7.17 1.59
C VAL A 128 6.86 -8.21 0.52
N LEU A 129 5.70 -8.85 0.56
CA LEU A 129 5.20 -9.73 -0.48
C LEU A 129 4.18 -8.96 -1.32
N THR A 130 4.31 -9.01 -2.63
CA THR A 130 3.36 -8.40 -3.56
C THR A 130 2.92 -9.41 -4.61
N ALA A 131 1.65 -9.33 -5.00
CA ALA A 131 1.09 -10.15 -6.07
C ALA A 131 0.75 -9.29 -7.29
N MET A 132 1.27 -9.67 -8.46
CA MET A 132 1.01 -9.01 -9.73
C MET A 132 0.82 -10.06 -10.83
N GLY A 133 -0.37 -10.05 -11.45
CA GLY A 133 -0.73 -11.03 -12.47
C GLY A 133 -0.66 -12.47 -11.93
N ASP A 134 0.20 -13.28 -12.53
CA ASP A 134 0.46 -14.69 -12.17
C ASP A 134 1.72 -14.88 -11.30
N ALA A 135 2.39 -13.78 -10.92
CA ALA A 135 3.63 -13.81 -10.18
C ALA A 135 3.50 -13.18 -8.79
N VAL A 136 4.30 -13.68 -7.86
CA VAL A 136 4.45 -13.14 -6.51
C VAL A 136 5.91 -12.75 -6.32
N PHE A 137 6.13 -11.55 -5.79
CA PHE A 137 7.45 -10.97 -5.59
C PHE A 137 7.72 -10.73 -4.11
N LEU A 138 8.95 -11.01 -3.69
CA LEU A 138 9.42 -10.74 -2.33
C LEU A 138 10.47 -9.63 -2.37
N TRP A 139 10.16 -8.52 -1.72
CA TRP A 139 11.04 -7.37 -1.58
C TRP A 139 11.77 -7.46 -0.24
N ALA A 140 13.11 -7.48 -0.30
CA ALA A 140 13.95 -7.32 0.87
C ALA A 140 14.24 -5.82 1.07
N ASP A 141 13.81 -5.28 2.21
CA ASP A 141 13.97 -3.89 2.62
C ASP A 141 13.54 -2.83 1.57
N PRO A 142 12.22 -2.57 1.42
CA PRO A 142 11.74 -1.56 0.49
C PRO A 142 12.24 -0.15 0.82
N ALA A 143 12.71 0.12 2.05
CA ALA A 143 13.26 1.44 2.42
C ALA A 143 14.63 1.72 1.79
N HIS A 144 15.35 0.67 1.41
CA HIS A 144 16.71 0.73 0.88
C HIS A 144 16.84 0.15 -0.53
N ALA A 145 15.73 -0.28 -1.12
CA ALA A 145 15.68 -0.63 -2.53
C ALA A 145 15.93 0.64 -3.36
N ILE A 146 17.18 0.77 -3.82
CA ILE A 146 17.61 1.75 -4.81
C ILE A 146 16.80 1.42 -6.06
N ALA A 147 16.09 2.39 -6.62
CA ALA A 147 15.48 2.21 -7.93
C ALA A 147 16.61 1.87 -8.89
N ASP A 148 16.67 0.62 -9.35
CA ASP A 148 17.65 0.20 -10.36
C ASP A 148 17.51 1.17 -11.53
N GLU A 149 18.54 1.97 -11.75
CA GLU A 149 18.65 2.86 -12.88
C GLU A 149 18.83 1.95 -14.11
N PRO A 150 17.95 2.02 -15.12
CA PRO A 150 18.08 1.14 -16.28
C PRO A 150 19.40 1.48 -16.99
N GLN A 151 20.32 0.50 -17.07
CA GLN A 151 21.45 0.52 -18.00
C GLN A 151 20.97 0.35 -19.45
#